data_AF-A0A846J1L1-F1
#
_entry.id   AF-A0A846J1L1-F1
#
_cell.length_a   1.000
_cell.length_b   1.000
_cell.length_c   1.000
_cell.angle_alpha   90.00
_cell.angle_beta   90.00
_cell.angle_gamma   90.00
#
_symmetry.space_group_name_H-M   'P 1'
#
loop_
_entity.id
_entity.type
_entity.pdbx_description
1 polymer ?
#
loop_
_entity_poly.entity_id
_entity_poly.type
_entity_poly.pdbx_seq_one_letter_code
_entity_poly.pdbx_strand_id
1 'polypeptide(L)'
;MKKKIGLIMSMVLLFVFVFSGINNAYGAHAEKNNDFVIGTHNLNNTEKNSAKVGDMLREPEIGWKRYDDKNTKILKIGPTGNNPDSPNYLGDAVWISGENVNSKFKFTFTGTKLRILAIKNAVGLVSSIKIDDKTYEYSHFDPSIMYQRLVFEKIDLSNTIHKVEISLKNPGASQQWIWLDAIDIDEAGSLLDSSESITLDKTSMDLLEGSSDNLNAKVLPEDATNKKVVWSSSDEKIATVDKDGKVTAIKEGKATITAKVEGTDLAATCKVNVTKKVEENKTNAILSISLVNGATKEYDVNMQEVEKFINWFEERSNGKGSSLYSFNKKINPYKTVKEYIVHDKIASFEVREYEGTNK
;
A
#
# COMPACT_ATOMS: atom_id res chain seq x y z
N MET A 1 -11.78 -47.20 -53.58
CA MET A 1 -10.74 -46.39 -52.90
C MET A 1 -11.24 -44.96 -52.74
N LYS A 2 -11.34 -44.46 -51.49
CA LYS A 2 -11.45 -43.04 -51.04
C LYS A 2 -12.68 -42.26 -51.56
N LYS A 3 -13.43 -41.43 -50.82
CA LYS A 3 -13.59 -40.96 -49.41
C LYS A 3 -14.99 -40.27 -49.45
N LYS A 4 -15.99 -40.68 -48.66
CA LYS A 4 -16.39 -40.19 -47.32
C LYS A 4 -16.83 -38.71 -47.24
N ILE A 5 -18.06 -38.53 -46.71
CA ILE A 5 -18.59 -37.39 -45.88
C ILE A 5 -19.05 -36.18 -46.69
N GLY A 6 -20.21 -35.57 -46.49
CA GLY A 6 -21.28 -35.71 -45.52
C GLY A 6 -22.18 -34.46 -45.66
N LEU A 7 -23.45 -34.68 -45.96
CA LEU A 7 -24.47 -33.65 -46.13
C LEU A 7 -25.04 -33.32 -44.74
N ILE A 8 -24.84 -32.09 -44.23
CA ILE A 8 -25.73 -31.53 -43.20
C ILE A 8 -26.04 -30.07 -43.57
N MET A 9 -27.31 -29.92 -43.89
CA MET A 9 -28.08 -28.72 -44.12
C MET A 9 -28.22 -27.96 -42.80
N SER A 10 -27.86 -26.68 -42.75
CA SER A 10 -28.35 -25.77 -41.71
C SER A 10 -28.75 -24.43 -42.32
N MET A 11 -30.03 -24.18 -42.17
CA MET A 11 -30.85 -23.07 -42.60
C MET A 11 -30.33 -21.74 -42.05
N VAL A 12 -30.07 -20.75 -42.91
CA VAL A 12 -30.00 -19.34 -42.49
C VAL A 12 -30.93 -18.54 -43.39
N LEU A 13 -31.94 -17.98 -42.73
CA LEU A 13 -33.00 -17.14 -43.25
C LEU A 13 -32.42 -15.90 -43.95
N LEU A 14 -32.86 -15.69 -45.19
CA LEU A 14 -32.64 -14.47 -45.96
C LEU A 14 -33.71 -13.45 -45.53
N PHE A 15 -33.33 -12.40 -44.78
CA PHE A 15 -34.17 -11.21 -44.63
C PHE A 15 -33.57 -10.08 -45.47
N VAL A 16 -34.22 -9.86 -46.62
CA VAL A 16 -34.05 -8.64 -47.41
C VAL A 16 -34.87 -7.55 -46.70
N PHE A 17 -34.20 -6.57 -46.11
CA PHE A 17 -34.81 -5.28 -45.82
C PHE A 17 -34.12 -4.23 -46.68
N VAL A 18 -34.84 -3.78 -47.70
CA VAL A 18 -34.54 -2.53 -48.38
C VAL A 18 -35.19 -1.42 -47.55
N PHE A 19 -34.37 -0.61 -46.87
CA PHE A 19 -34.78 0.72 -46.44
C PHE A 19 -33.76 1.73 -46.98
N SER A 20 -34.27 2.59 -47.85
CA SER A 20 -33.67 3.83 -48.31
C SER A 20 -33.47 4.81 -47.16
N GLY A 21 -32.29 5.43 -47.05
CA GLY A 21 -32.07 6.58 -46.18
C GLY A 21 -30.62 6.78 -45.77
N ILE A 22 -30.07 7.93 -46.12
CA ILE A 22 -28.71 8.40 -45.82
C ILE A 22 -28.47 8.49 -44.30
N ASN A 23 -27.34 7.98 -43.80
CA ASN A 23 -26.50 8.62 -42.77
C ASN A 23 -25.22 7.81 -42.49
N ASN A 24 -24.07 8.49 -42.58
CA ASN A 24 -22.79 8.04 -42.05
C ASN A 24 -22.90 7.88 -40.53
N ALA A 25 -22.60 6.69 -40.02
CA ALA A 25 -22.27 6.50 -38.61
C ALA A 25 -21.24 5.37 -38.48
N TYR A 26 -19.99 5.77 -38.25
CA TYR A 26 -18.93 4.88 -37.77
C TYR A 26 -19.32 4.42 -36.37
N GLY A 27 -19.88 3.21 -36.27
CA GLY A 27 -20.12 2.55 -34.99
C GLY A 27 -18.82 1.95 -34.47
N ALA A 28 -18.09 2.67 -33.62
CA ALA A 28 -16.99 2.11 -32.86
C ALA A 28 -17.55 1.30 -31.68
N HIS A 29 -17.27 0.00 -31.66
CA HIS A 29 -17.44 -0.82 -30.45
C HIS A 29 -16.28 -0.52 -29.51
N ALA A 30 -16.56 0.17 -28.40
CA ALA A 30 -15.62 0.31 -27.30
C ALA A 30 -15.48 -1.05 -26.58
N GLU A 31 -14.29 -1.64 -26.58
CA GLU A 31 -13.98 -2.67 -25.58
C GLU A 31 -13.81 -1.98 -24.22
N LYS A 32 -14.80 -2.18 -23.35
CA LYS A 32 -14.71 -1.92 -21.91
C LYS A 32 -13.43 -2.55 -21.37
N ASN A 33 -12.40 -1.72 -21.14
CA ASN A 33 -11.41 -1.81 -20.05
C ASN A 33 -10.01 -1.28 -20.42
N ASN A 34 -9.76 -0.84 -21.65
CA ASN A 34 -8.40 -0.39 -22.03
C ASN A 34 -8.28 1.05 -22.55
N ASP A 35 -9.36 1.78 -22.86
CA ASP A 35 -9.38 3.22 -23.16
C ASP A 35 -8.17 3.76 -23.96
N PHE A 36 -7.75 2.98 -24.96
CA PHE A 36 -6.68 3.35 -25.88
C PHE A 36 -6.98 2.86 -27.30
N VAL A 37 -6.34 3.50 -28.27
CA VAL A 37 -6.36 3.09 -29.69
C VAL A 37 -4.95 2.88 -30.18
N ILE A 38 -4.70 1.78 -30.89
CA ILE A 38 -3.41 1.51 -31.56
C ILE A 38 -3.47 2.08 -32.98
N GLY A 39 -2.40 2.77 -33.39
CA GLY A 39 -2.30 3.35 -34.72
C GLY A 39 -2.17 2.28 -35.80
N THR A 40 -2.97 2.43 -36.84
CA THR A 40 -3.05 1.46 -37.96
C THR A 40 -2.60 2.04 -39.29
N HIS A 41 -2.44 3.37 -39.38
CA HIS A 41 -2.09 4.11 -40.58
C HIS A 41 -1.19 5.29 -40.21
N ASN A 42 -0.36 5.80 -41.13
CA ASN A 42 0.41 7.02 -40.90
C ASN A 42 -0.36 8.25 -41.40
N LEU A 43 0.03 9.45 -40.94
CA LEU A 43 -0.57 10.69 -41.38
C LEU A 43 -0.52 10.79 -42.93
N ASN A 44 -1.66 11.14 -43.53
CA ASN A 44 -1.87 11.23 -44.99
C ASN A 44 -1.54 9.92 -45.75
N ASN A 45 -1.66 8.75 -45.11
CA ASN A 45 -1.37 7.44 -45.70
C ASN A 45 0.06 7.32 -46.27
N THR A 46 1.02 8.00 -45.64
CA THR A 46 2.44 7.94 -46.02
C THR A 46 3.10 6.64 -45.53
N GLU A 47 4.26 6.27 -46.09
CA GLU A 47 4.95 5.01 -45.75
C GLU A 47 5.62 5.02 -44.36
N LYS A 48 5.78 6.18 -43.70
CA LYS A 48 6.45 6.30 -42.39
C LYS A 48 5.81 7.38 -41.52
N ASN A 49 5.85 7.19 -40.19
CA ASN A 49 5.50 8.17 -39.15
C ASN A 49 5.98 9.59 -39.50
N SER A 50 5.10 10.39 -40.09
CA SER A 50 5.42 11.65 -40.76
C SER A 50 4.87 12.86 -40.04
N ALA A 51 3.98 12.64 -39.06
CA ALA A 51 3.43 13.69 -38.23
C ALA A 51 4.54 14.44 -37.48
N LYS A 52 4.43 15.77 -37.47
CA LYS A 52 5.32 16.71 -36.79
C LYS A 52 4.51 17.61 -35.87
N VAL A 53 5.20 18.24 -34.92
CA VAL A 53 4.59 19.26 -34.07
C VAL A 53 3.94 20.33 -34.95
N GLY A 54 2.64 20.58 -34.71
CA GLY A 54 1.78 21.46 -35.50
C GLY A 54 0.79 20.72 -36.40
N ASP A 55 1.00 19.44 -36.70
CA ASP A 55 0.09 18.67 -37.54
C ASP A 55 -1.21 18.30 -36.81
N MET A 56 -2.29 18.18 -37.57
CA MET A 56 -3.54 17.59 -37.10
C MET A 56 -3.43 16.07 -37.12
N LEU A 57 -3.53 15.43 -35.96
CA LEU A 57 -3.39 13.99 -35.86
C LEU A 57 -4.65 13.36 -35.29
N ARG A 58 -5.57 12.94 -36.17
CA ARG A 58 -6.89 12.39 -35.78
C ARG A 58 -6.80 11.02 -35.13
N GLU A 59 -5.83 10.22 -35.56
CA GLU A 59 -5.56 8.88 -35.05
C GLU A 59 -4.06 8.73 -34.80
N PRO A 60 -3.63 7.90 -33.85
CA PRO A 60 -2.21 7.59 -33.67
C PRO A 60 -1.62 6.95 -34.94
N GLU A 61 -0.35 7.24 -35.22
CA GLU A 61 0.36 6.59 -36.34
C GLU A 61 0.81 5.17 -35.99
N ILE A 62 1.24 4.37 -36.97
CA ILE A 62 1.72 3.00 -36.74
C ILE A 62 2.86 2.97 -35.71
N GLY A 63 2.78 2.03 -34.77
CA GLY A 63 3.73 1.92 -33.67
C GLY A 63 3.47 2.90 -32.52
N TRP A 64 2.35 3.63 -32.54
CA TRP A 64 1.88 4.48 -31.45
C TRP A 64 0.56 3.98 -30.88
N LYS A 65 0.35 4.24 -29.59
CA LYS A 65 -0.88 3.98 -28.85
C LYS A 65 -1.38 5.27 -28.22
N ARG A 66 -2.63 5.64 -28.52
CA ARG A 66 -3.29 6.84 -28.02
C ARG A 66 -4.15 6.54 -26.80
N TYR A 67 -4.01 7.34 -25.75
CA TYR A 67 -4.94 7.41 -24.62
C TYR A 67 -5.71 8.72 -24.66
N ASP A 68 -7.00 8.65 -24.38
CA ASP A 68 -7.89 9.81 -24.27
C ASP A 68 -7.57 10.64 -23.02
N ASP A 69 -7.86 11.94 -23.03
CA ASP A 69 -7.65 12.80 -21.86
C ASP A 69 -8.51 12.40 -20.65
N LYS A 70 -9.61 11.66 -20.85
CA LYS A 70 -10.45 11.12 -19.77
C LYS A 70 -9.87 9.87 -19.11
N ASN A 71 -8.78 9.32 -19.64
CA ASN A 71 -8.16 8.14 -19.04
C ASN A 71 -7.85 8.39 -17.56
N THR A 72 -8.27 7.46 -16.70
CA THR A 72 -8.19 7.62 -15.23
C THR A 72 -6.75 7.69 -14.72
N LYS A 73 -5.77 7.24 -15.53
CA LYS A 73 -4.34 7.29 -15.22
C LYS A 73 -3.70 8.65 -15.53
N ILE A 74 -4.45 9.54 -16.17
CA ILE A 74 -4.07 10.94 -16.39
C ILE A 74 -4.73 11.78 -15.29
N LEU A 75 -3.97 12.03 -14.22
CA LEU A 75 -4.41 12.85 -13.11
C LEU A 75 -4.48 14.32 -13.52
N LYS A 76 -5.54 14.99 -13.08
CA LYS A 76 -5.66 16.45 -13.14
C LYS A 76 -5.60 16.99 -11.72
N ILE A 77 -4.57 17.79 -11.42
CA ILE A 77 -4.37 18.42 -10.12
C ILE A 77 -4.71 19.91 -10.29
N GLY A 78 -5.51 20.45 -9.37
CA GLY A 78 -5.97 21.84 -9.40
C GLY A 78 -7.37 21.99 -10.03
N PRO A 79 -7.87 23.24 -10.16
CA PRO A 79 -9.16 23.50 -10.79
C PRO A 79 -9.15 23.08 -12.27
N THR A 80 -10.17 22.34 -12.67
CA THR A 80 -10.29 21.76 -14.00
C THR A 80 -11.68 21.97 -14.59
N GLY A 81 -11.78 21.83 -15.89
CA GLY A 81 -13.04 21.64 -16.59
C GLY A 81 -12.79 20.95 -17.92
N ASN A 82 -13.84 20.86 -18.73
CA ASN A 82 -13.79 20.20 -20.03
C ASN A 82 -14.55 21.04 -21.07
N ASN A 83 -14.43 20.66 -22.35
CA ASN A 83 -15.10 21.30 -23.46
C ASN A 83 -15.86 20.23 -24.29
N PRO A 84 -17.02 19.78 -23.77
CA PRO A 84 -17.79 18.73 -24.43
C PRO A 84 -18.28 19.20 -25.80
N ASP A 85 -18.54 18.24 -26.68
CA ASP A 85 -19.01 18.46 -28.06
C ASP A 85 -18.03 19.27 -28.93
N SER A 86 -16.73 19.18 -28.62
CA SER A 86 -15.67 19.85 -29.37
C SER A 86 -15.07 18.95 -30.45
N PRO A 87 -14.44 19.51 -31.51
CA PRO A 87 -13.77 18.72 -32.54
C PRO A 87 -12.49 18.01 -32.07
N ASN A 88 -12.32 17.79 -30.78
CA ASN A 88 -11.20 17.09 -30.17
C ASN A 88 -11.36 15.57 -30.28
N TYR A 89 -10.34 14.82 -29.88
CA TYR A 89 -10.39 13.37 -29.87
C TYR A 89 -11.51 12.90 -28.93
N LEU A 90 -12.31 11.93 -29.40
CA LEU A 90 -13.54 11.47 -28.72
C LEU A 90 -14.51 12.56 -28.24
N GLY A 91 -14.46 13.76 -28.85
CA GLY A 91 -15.45 14.82 -28.69
C GLY A 91 -15.26 15.74 -27.47
N ASP A 92 -14.12 15.72 -26.80
CA ASP A 92 -13.87 16.56 -25.62
C ASP A 92 -12.36 16.85 -25.45
N ALA A 93 -12.03 17.82 -24.61
CA ALA A 93 -10.68 18.00 -24.09
C ALA A 93 -10.78 18.60 -22.69
N VAL A 94 -9.94 18.11 -21.78
CA VAL A 94 -9.83 18.64 -20.42
C VAL A 94 -8.87 19.84 -20.37
N TRP A 95 -9.16 20.78 -19.48
CA TRP A 95 -8.25 21.86 -19.13
C TRP A 95 -7.93 21.89 -17.64
N ILE A 96 -6.74 22.40 -17.33
CA ILE A 96 -6.34 22.82 -15.98
C ILE A 96 -6.18 24.34 -15.92
N SER A 97 -6.53 24.96 -14.80
CA SER A 97 -6.39 26.41 -14.59
C SER A 97 -4.93 26.79 -14.36
N GLY A 98 -4.42 27.72 -15.16
CA GLY A 98 -3.13 28.38 -14.96
C GLY A 98 -3.12 29.41 -13.84
N GLU A 99 -4.28 29.77 -13.28
CA GLU A 99 -4.38 30.71 -12.14
C GLU A 99 -3.79 30.11 -10.85
N ASN A 100 -3.89 28.79 -10.71
CA ASN A 100 -3.34 28.07 -9.57
C ASN A 100 -1.96 27.51 -9.93
N VAL A 101 -0.93 27.98 -9.23
CA VAL A 101 0.47 27.61 -9.46
C VAL A 101 0.77 26.12 -9.29
N ASN A 102 -0.10 25.39 -8.59
CA ASN A 102 0.03 23.95 -8.37
C ASN A 102 -0.71 23.10 -9.41
N SER A 103 -1.46 23.73 -10.33
CA SER A 103 -2.21 23.00 -11.34
C SER A 103 -1.30 22.25 -12.31
N LYS A 104 -1.60 20.98 -12.53
CA LYS A 104 -0.83 20.14 -13.47
C LYS A 104 -1.62 18.92 -13.94
N PHE A 105 -1.28 18.43 -15.13
CA PHE A 105 -1.53 17.04 -15.52
C PHE A 105 -0.38 16.18 -15.02
N LYS A 106 -0.68 14.99 -14.50
CA LYS A 106 0.32 14.02 -14.05
C LYS A 106 -0.04 12.62 -14.52
N PHE A 107 0.91 11.93 -15.13
CA PHE A 107 0.76 10.53 -15.54
C PHE A 107 2.10 9.81 -15.56
N THR A 108 2.08 8.48 -15.60
CA THR A 108 3.27 7.64 -15.68
C THR A 108 3.09 6.64 -16.81
N PHE A 109 4.13 6.40 -17.60
CA PHE A 109 4.09 5.44 -18.71
C PHE A 109 5.36 4.61 -18.83
N THR A 110 5.26 3.45 -19.48
CA THR A 110 6.42 2.70 -19.98
C THR A 110 6.61 2.96 -21.47
N GLY A 111 7.84 3.20 -21.91
CA GLY A 111 8.12 3.37 -23.34
C GLY A 111 9.40 4.13 -23.63
N THR A 112 9.61 4.45 -24.91
CA THR A 112 10.73 5.20 -25.47
C THR A 112 10.30 6.53 -26.10
N LYS A 113 9.00 6.77 -26.26
CA LYS A 113 8.47 7.97 -26.92
C LYS A 113 7.13 8.43 -26.36
N LEU A 114 6.89 9.73 -26.48
CA LEU A 114 5.71 10.43 -26.00
C LEU A 114 5.30 11.54 -26.96
N ARG A 115 4.02 11.63 -27.26
CA ARG A 115 3.37 12.77 -27.93
C ARG A 115 2.25 13.33 -27.06
N ILE A 116 2.07 14.64 -27.12
CA ILE A 116 0.94 15.32 -26.50
C ILE A 116 0.09 15.97 -27.59
N LEU A 117 -1.21 15.71 -27.55
CA LEU A 117 -2.20 16.40 -28.36
C LEU A 117 -2.96 17.41 -27.51
N ALA A 118 -3.20 18.58 -28.07
CA ALA A 118 -3.93 19.65 -27.41
C ALA A 118 -4.58 20.61 -28.40
N ILE A 119 -5.31 21.58 -27.84
CA ILE A 119 -5.83 22.75 -28.55
C ILE A 119 -4.73 23.81 -28.66
N LYS A 120 -4.59 24.42 -29.83
CA LYS A 120 -3.81 25.65 -30.06
C LYS A 120 -4.75 26.82 -30.35
N ASN A 121 -4.39 28.02 -29.92
CA ASN A 121 -5.19 29.24 -30.10
C ASN A 121 -4.32 30.52 -30.01
N ALA A 122 -4.96 31.67 -30.25
CA ALA A 122 -4.27 32.96 -30.32
C ALA A 122 -3.74 33.46 -28.96
N VAL A 123 -4.22 32.91 -27.83
CA VAL A 123 -3.68 33.24 -26.49
C VAL A 123 -2.26 32.68 -26.35
N GLY A 124 -2.02 31.49 -26.90
CA GLY A 124 -0.68 30.99 -27.13
C GLY A 124 0.18 30.75 -25.90
N LEU A 125 -0.42 30.20 -24.84
CA LEU A 125 0.30 29.86 -23.62
C LEU A 125 1.41 28.83 -23.85
N VAL A 126 2.41 28.84 -22.95
CA VAL A 126 3.54 27.91 -22.98
C VAL A 126 3.42 26.95 -21.83
N SER A 127 3.34 25.66 -22.15
CA SER A 127 3.35 24.57 -21.19
C SER A 127 4.79 24.15 -20.89
N SER A 128 5.07 23.88 -19.63
CA SER A 128 6.27 23.19 -19.15
C SER A 128 5.91 21.71 -18.99
N ILE A 129 6.65 20.81 -19.64
CA ILE A 129 6.54 19.36 -19.48
C ILE A 129 7.81 18.81 -18.87
N LYS A 130 7.69 18.23 -17.68
CA LYS A 130 8.77 17.53 -16.99
C LYS A 130 8.60 16.04 -17.25
N ILE A 131 9.62 15.41 -17.83
CA ILE A 131 9.74 13.96 -18.02
C ILE A 131 10.92 13.50 -17.16
N ASP A 132 10.62 12.74 -16.12
CA ASP A 132 11.55 12.42 -15.03
C ASP A 132 12.19 13.67 -14.46
N ASP A 133 13.51 13.85 -14.58
CA ASP A 133 14.24 15.01 -14.07
C ASP A 133 14.47 16.09 -15.12
N LYS A 134 14.00 15.90 -16.36
CA LYS A 134 14.23 16.84 -17.48
C LYS A 134 12.98 17.62 -17.80
N THR A 135 13.12 18.94 -17.90
CA THR A 135 12.03 19.85 -18.27
C THR A 135 12.19 20.34 -19.70
N TYR A 136 11.08 20.35 -20.44
CA TYR A 136 10.94 20.90 -21.78
C TYR A 136 9.76 21.85 -21.81
N GLU A 137 9.62 22.59 -22.91
CA GLU A 137 8.54 23.56 -23.10
C GLU A 137 7.93 23.41 -24.49
N TYR A 138 6.63 23.68 -24.60
CA TYR A 138 5.94 23.74 -25.89
C TYR A 138 4.83 24.79 -25.89
N SER A 139 4.55 25.33 -27.08
CA SER A 139 3.61 26.44 -27.25
C SER A 139 2.25 25.98 -27.80
N HIS A 140 1.20 26.52 -27.21
CA HIS A 140 -0.18 26.42 -27.69
C HIS A 140 -0.53 27.53 -28.69
N PHE A 141 0.42 28.36 -29.14
CA PHE A 141 0.11 29.47 -30.04
C PHE A 141 -0.24 29.00 -31.45
N ASP A 142 -1.37 29.49 -31.94
CA ASP A 142 -1.77 29.49 -33.34
C ASP A 142 -2.72 30.68 -33.58
N PRO A 143 -2.62 31.43 -34.69
CA PRO A 143 -3.54 32.54 -34.96
C PRO A 143 -5.02 32.14 -35.03
N SER A 144 -5.32 30.86 -35.28
CA SER A 144 -6.67 30.29 -35.28
C SER A 144 -6.82 29.23 -34.18
N ILE A 145 -8.07 28.91 -33.81
CA ILE A 145 -8.32 27.77 -32.92
C ILE A 145 -8.09 26.49 -33.72
N MET A 146 -7.20 25.63 -33.23
CA MET A 146 -6.81 24.38 -33.86
C MET A 146 -6.94 23.23 -32.88
N TYR A 147 -7.76 22.24 -33.23
CA TYR A 147 -8.06 21.05 -32.42
C TYR A 147 -7.19 19.86 -32.82
N GLN A 148 -7.02 18.87 -31.95
CA GLN A 148 -6.26 17.64 -32.24
C GLN A 148 -4.86 17.90 -32.81
N ARG A 149 -4.15 18.87 -32.23
CA ARG A 149 -2.81 19.25 -32.70
C ARG A 149 -1.74 18.53 -31.90
N LEU A 150 -0.79 17.91 -32.61
CA LEU A 150 0.45 17.44 -32.00
C LEU A 150 1.23 18.67 -31.52
N VAL A 151 1.29 18.89 -30.20
CA VAL A 151 1.94 20.07 -29.62
C VAL A 151 3.32 19.79 -29.05
N PHE A 152 3.61 18.54 -28.73
CA PHE A 152 4.89 18.11 -28.19
C PHE A 152 5.22 16.68 -28.63
N GLU A 153 6.48 16.42 -28.93
CA GLU A 153 6.99 15.08 -29.25
C GLU A 153 8.38 14.86 -28.63
N LYS A 154 8.59 13.67 -28.08
CA LYS A 154 9.88 13.17 -27.62
C LYS A 154 10.01 11.69 -28.03
N ILE A 155 11.09 11.32 -28.71
CA ILE A 155 11.24 9.97 -29.32
C ILE A 155 12.52 9.21 -28.91
N ASP A 156 13.32 9.81 -28.04
CA ASP A 156 14.64 9.37 -27.63
C ASP A 156 14.72 9.13 -26.12
N LEU A 157 13.65 8.58 -25.53
CA LEU A 157 13.64 8.17 -24.12
C LEU A 157 14.19 6.75 -23.97
N SER A 158 14.78 6.46 -22.81
CA SER A 158 15.17 5.09 -22.44
C SER A 158 13.94 4.20 -22.32
N ASN A 159 14.01 2.91 -22.66
CA ASN A 159 12.85 2.02 -22.49
C ASN A 159 12.63 1.66 -21.01
N THR A 160 12.03 2.57 -20.26
CA THR A 160 11.88 2.53 -18.81
C THR A 160 10.50 3.05 -18.39
N ILE A 161 10.26 3.15 -17.09
CA ILE A 161 9.12 3.90 -16.54
C ILE A 161 9.49 5.38 -16.54
N HIS A 162 8.60 6.22 -17.07
CA HIS A 162 8.72 7.67 -17.11
C HIS A 162 7.59 8.34 -16.35
N LYS A 163 7.94 9.32 -15.51
CA LYS A 163 6.97 10.18 -14.82
C LYS A 163 6.83 11.50 -15.55
N VAL A 164 5.60 11.89 -15.85
CA VAL A 164 5.32 13.12 -16.60
C VAL A 164 4.47 14.08 -15.77
N GLU A 165 4.90 15.33 -15.68
CA GLU A 165 4.12 16.44 -15.16
C GLU A 165 4.05 17.56 -16.21
N ILE A 166 2.84 18.02 -16.52
CA ILE A 166 2.60 19.13 -17.46
C ILE A 166 1.92 20.26 -16.69
N SER A 167 2.52 21.44 -16.69
CA SER A 167 1.99 22.64 -16.02
C SER A 167 2.18 23.88 -16.88
N LEU A 168 1.59 25.00 -16.49
CA LEU A 168 1.86 26.29 -17.14
C LEU A 168 3.27 26.77 -16.77
N LYS A 169 4.02 27.28 -17.75
CA LYS A 169 5.38 27.81 -17.52
C LYS A 169 5.36 29.01 -16.58
N ASN A 170 4.41 29.92 -16.78
CA ASN A 170 4.25 31.15 -16.01
C ASN A 170 2.81 31.23 -15.45
N PRO A 171 2.50 30.48 -14.36
CA PRO A 171 1.18 30.49 -13.76
C PRO A 171 0.92 31.71 -12.88
N GLY A 172 -0.34 31.92 -12.51
CA GLY A 172 -0.77 32.91 -11.53
C GLY A 172 -1.54 34.10 -12.10
N ALA A 173 -1.73 34.18 -13.42
CA ALA A 173 -2.60 35.20 -14.01
C ALA A 173 -3.98 34.62 -14.33
N SER A 174 -5.01 35.47 -14.22
CA SER A 174 -6.41 35.13 -14.48
C SER A 174 -6.64 34.64 -15.91
N GLN A 175 -7.63 33.77 -16.11
CA GLN A 175 -8.10 33.31 -17.44
C GLN A 175 -7.01 32.61 -18.27
N GLN A 176 -6.17 31.83 -17.61
CA GLN A 176 -5.18 30.98 -18.25
C GLN A 176 -5.61 29.52 -18.15
N TRP A 177 -5.61 28.80 -19.26
CA TRP A 177 -5.98 27.39 -19.31
C TRP A 177 -5.04 26.61 -20.22
N ILE A 178 -4.59 25.46 -19.76
CA ILE A 178 -3.88 24.50 -20.61
C ILE A 178 -4.80 23.35 -20.91
N TRP A 179 -4.93 23.05 -22.19
CA TRP A 179 -5.75 21.99 -22.72
C TRP A 179 -4.92 20.74 -22.96
N LEU A 180 -5.50 19.60 -22.64
CA LEU A 180 -5.02 18.28 -23.02
C LEU A 180 -6.16 17.55 -23.73
N ASP A 181 -5.85 17.01 -24.91
CA ASP A 181 -6.80 16.29 -25.76
C ASP A 181 -6.50 14.79 -25.75
N ALA A 182 -5.24 14.42 -25.98
CA ALA A 182 -4.82 13.03 -25.91
C ALA A 182 -3.31 12.92 -25.70
N ILE A 183 -2.84 11.72 -25.41
CA ILE A 183 -1.41 11.39 -25.41
C ILE A 183 -1.14 10.18 -26.28
N ASP A 184 -0.02 10.16 -27.01
CA ASP A 184 0.46 8.94 -27.66
C ASP A 184 1.76 8.46 -27.00
N ILE A 185 1.87 7.15 -26.77
CA ILE A 185 3.10 6.47 -26.35
C ILE A 185 3.43 5.32 -27.30
N ASP A 186 4.49 4.57 -27.05
CA ASP A 186 4.78 3.33 -27.78
C ASP A 186 3.57 2.38 -27.81
N GLU A 187 3.39 1.69 -28.94
CA GLU A 187 2.39 0.63 -29.06
C GLU A 187 2.55 -0.46 -27.98
N ALA A 188 3.79 -0.83 -27.65
CA ALA A 188 4.08 -1.78 -26.57
C ALA A 188 4.05 -1.15 -25.16
N GLY A 189 4.02 0.18 -25.08
CA GLY A 189 3.99 0.92 -23.82
C GLY A 189 2.63 0.87 -23.14
N SER A 190 2.57 1.29 -21.87
CA SER A 190 1.30 1.40 -21.13
C SER A 190 1.31 2.56 -20.16
N LEU A 191 0.16 3.23 -20.01
CA LEU A 191 -0.08 4.07 -18.85
C LEU A 191 -0.16 3.20 -17.58
N LEU A 192 0.52 3.64 -16.54
CA LEU A 192 0.53 3.00 -15.23
C LEU A 192 -0.41 3.72 -14.28
N ASP A 193 -1.11 2.95 -13.43
CA ASP A 193 -1.89 3.54 -12.35
C ASP A 193 -0.96 4.29 -11.39
N SER A 194 -1.30 5.55 -11.14
CA SER A 194 -0.72 6.35 -10.06
C SER A 194 -1.52 6.22 -8.77
N SER A 195 -2.41 5.23 -8.66
CA SER A 195 -3.32 5.09 -7.53
C SER A 195 -2.52 4.92 -6.24
N GLU A 196 -2.84 5.78 -5.28
CA GLU A 196 -2.24 5.66 -3.97
C GLU A 196 -2.70 4.35 -3.33
N SER A 197 -1.79 3.62 -2.72
CA SER A 197 -2.07 2.40 -1.97
C SER A 197 -1.21 2.35 -0.72
N ILE A 198 -1.65 1.59 0.28
CA ILE A 198 -0.87 1.32 1.48
C ILE A 198 -0.75 -0.19 1.65
N THR A 199 0.44 -0.65 1.96
CA THR A 199 0.74 -2.06 2.25
C THR A 199 1.43 -2.18 3.60
N LEU A 200 1.29 -3.35 4.23
CA LEU A 200 2.02 -3.70 5.44
C LEU A 200 3.00 -4.82 5.13
N ASP A 201 4.14 -4.84 5.84
CA ASP A 201 5.12 -5.93 5.74
C ASP A 201 4.62 -7.25 6.35
N LYS A 202 3.61 -7.18 7.23
CA LYS A 202 2.97 -8.33 7.88
C LYS A 202 1.44 -8.17 7.86
N THR A 203 0.74 -9.28 7.63
CA THR A 203 -0.74 -9.34 7.72
C THR A 203 -1.22 -10.02 9.01
N SER A 204 -0.30 -10.65 9.74
CA SER A 204 -0.55 -11.21 11.08
C SER A 204 0.70 -11.19 11.96
N MET A 205 0.50 -11.17 13.27
CA MET A 205 1.54 -11.32 14.29
C MET A 205 1.05 -12.20 15.44
N ASP A 206 1.94 -13.06 15.94
CA ASP A 206 1.77 -13.78 17.19
C ASP A 206 2.74 -13.19 18.22
N LEU A 207 2.20 -12.67 19.31
CA LEU A 207 2.98 -12.02 20.37
C LEU A 207 2.71 -12.68 21.71
N LEU A 208 3.72 -12.73 22.56
CA LEU A 208 3.54 -13.06 23.98
C LEU A 208 3.13 -11.79 24.75
N GLU A 209 2.29 -11.95 25.75
CA GLU A 209 1.91 -10.85 26.65
C GLU A 209 3.15 -10.11 27.20
N GLY A 210 3.16 -8.77 27.07
CA GLY A 210 4.29 -7.91 27.44
C GLY A 210 5.40 -7.76 26.39
N SER A 211 5.34 -8.51 25.28
CA SER A 211 6.27 -8.34 24.16
C SER A 211 5.79 -7.29 23.15
N SER A 212 6.67 -6.88 22.23
CA SER A 212 6.37 -5.93 21.17
C SER A 212 7.11 -6.27 19.88
N ASP A 213 6.54 -5.90 18.73
CA ASP A 213 7.16 -6.01 17.41
C ASP A 213 6.76 -4.80 16.55
N ASN A 214 7.52 -4.52 15.49
CA ASN A 214 7.24 -3.43 14.56
C ASN A 214 6.41 -3.92 13.36
N LEU A 215 5.44 -3.08 12.97
CA LEU A 215 4.64 -3.22 11.77
C LEU A 215 4.96 -2.05 10.83
N ASN A 216 5.50 -2.35 9.65
CA ASN A 216 5.95 -1.31 8.73
C ASN A 216 4.93 -1.09 7.62
N ALA A 217 4.50 0.15 7.44
CA ALA A 217 3.61 0.55 6.36
C ALA A 217 4.39 1.19 5.20
N LYS A 218 4.02 0.83 3.96
CA LYS A 218 4.55 1.45 2.74
C LYS A 218 3.41 2.03 1.92
N VAL A 219 3.43 3.35 1.75
CA VAL A 219 2.53 4.07 0.82
C VAL A 219 3.18 4.12 -0.56
N LEU A 220 2.41 3.73 -1.57
CA LEU A 220 2.78 3.79 -2.98
C LEU A 220 1.83 4.76 -3.70
N PRO A 221 2.26 5.39 -4.82
CA PRO A 221 3.63 5.35 -5.33
C PRO A 221 4.63 6.05 -4.41
N GLU A 222 5.93 5.79 -4.59
CA GLU A 222 6.98 6.36 -3.71
C GLU A 222 7.07 7.90 -3.77
N ASP A 223 6.45 8.55 -4.75
CA ASP A 223 6.32 10.00 -4.83
C ASP A 223 4.92 10.51 -4.46
N ALA A 224 4.11 9.69 -3.78
CA ALA A 224 2.83 10.13 -3.20
C ALA A 224 3.04 11.38 -2.34
N THR A 225 2.20 12.38 -2.55
CA THR A 225 2.28 13.67 -1.84
C THR A 225 1.86 13.53 -0.39
N ASN A 226 0.94 12.60 -0.11
CA ASN A 226 0.52 12.24 1.24
C ASN A 226 1.03 10.83 1.61
N LYS A 227 1.99 10.77 2.53
CA LYS A 227 2.51 9.51 3.09
C LYS A 227 2.27 9.39 4.59
N LYS A 228 1.45 10.27 5.16
CA LYS A 228 1.23 10.30 6.60
C LYS A 228 0.31 9.15 6.99
N VAL A 229 0.86 8.20 7.74
CA VAL A 229 0.13 7.03 8.24
C VAL A 229 -0.35 7.28 9.66
N VAL A 230 -1.62 7.02 9.90
CA VAL A 230 -2.27 7.02 11.22
C VAL A 230 -2.57 5.59 11.60
N TRP A 231 -2.18 5.22 12.82
CA TRP A 231 -2.34 3.88 13.36
C TRP A 231 -3.50 3.82 14.34
N SER A 232 -4.20 2.68 14.39
CA SER A 232 -5.21 2.39 15.40
C SER A 232 -5.28 0.90 15.72
N SER A 233 -5.79 0.58 16.92
CA SER A 233 -6.11 -0.78 17.34
C SER A 233 -7.61 -0.97 17.49
N SER A 234 -8.11 -2.15 17.14
CA SER A 234 -9.50 -2.52 17.41
C SER A 234 -9.79 -2.75 18.91
N ASP A 235 -8.76 -3.08 19.70
CA ASP A 235 -8.87 -3.24 21.16
C ASP A 235 -7.52 -2.98 21.85
N GLU A 236 -7.35 -1.77 22.39
CA GLU A 236 -6.14 -1.34 23.10
C GLU A 236 -5.90 -2.09 24.42
N LYS A 237 -6.90 -2.82 24.95
CA LYS A 237 -6.71 -3.68 26.14
C LYS A 237 -6.01 -4.99 25.79
N ILE A 238 -5.99 -5.38 24.50
CA ILE A 238 -5.33 -6.59 24.00
C ILE A 238 -3.99 -6.23 23.36
N ALA A 239 -3.97 -5.25 22.45
CA ALA A 239 -2.76 -4.77 21.82
C ALA A 239 -2.85 -3.28 21.48
N THR A 240 -1.79 -2.53 21.74
CA THR A 240 -1.66 -1.12 21.35
C THR A 240 -0.70 -0.96 20.19
N VAL A 241 -0.78 0.18 19.49
CA VAL A 241 0.17 0.57 18.44
C VAL A 241 0.51 2.05 18.61
N ASP A 242 1.78 2.41 18.50
CA ASP A 242 2.21 3.82 18.57
C ASP A 242 2.24 4.49 17.19
N LYS A 243 2.65 5.77 17.17
CA LYS A 243 2.72 6.58 15.94
C LYS A 243 3.74 6.05 14.92
N ASP A 244 4.71 5.25 15.35
CA ASP A 244 5.80 4.73 14.51
C ASP A 244 5.52 3.28 14.07
N GLY A 245 4.36 2.72 14.42
CA GLY A 245 3.96 1.36 14.06
C GLY A 245 4.47 0.27 15.01
N LYS A 246 4.95 0.63 16.21
CA LYS A 246 5.34 -0.37 17.21
C LYS A 246 4.11 -0.93 17.91
N VAL A 247 3.88 -2.22 17.73
CA VAL A 247 2.75 -2.95 18.32
C VAL A 247 3.19 -3.57 19.65
N THR A 248 2.46 -3.30 20.73
CA THR A 248 2.73 -3.86 22.07
C THR A 248 1.58 -4.74 22.53
N ALA A 249 1.89 -5.98 22.93
CA ALA A 249 0.93 -6.94 23.44
C ALA A 249 0.63 -6.68 24.93
N ILE A 250 -0.63 -6.41 25.25
CA ILE A 250 -1.07 -6.04 26.61
C ILE A 250 -1.67 -7.24 27.35
N LYS A 251 -2.51 -8.02 26.68
CA LYS A 251 -3.23 -9.14 27.29
C LYS A 251 -3.59 -10.19 26.25
N GLU A 252 -3.64 -11.46 26.66
CA GLU A 252 -4.17 -12.56 25.86
C GLU A 252 -5.49 -12.20 25.16
N GLY A 253 -5.54 -12.43 23.85
CA GLY A 253 -6.68 -12.09 23.01
C GLY A 253 -6.31 -11.86 21.55
N LYS A 254 -7.26 -11.35 20.77
CA LYS A 254 -7.06 -10.99 19.37
C LYS A 254 -7.44 -9.54 19.14
N ALA A 255 -6.60 -8.80 18.44
CA ALA A 255 -6.85 -7.42 18.01
C ALA A 255 -6.48 -7.27 16.53
N THR A 256 -7.00 -6.24 15.88
CA THR A 256 -6.60 -5.84 14.53
C THR A 256 -5.97 -4.46 14.59
N ILE A 257 -4.74 -4.35 14.09
CA ILE A 257 -4.05 -3.08 13.92
C ILE A 257 -4.31 -2.57 12.52
N THR A 258 -4.68 -1.29 12.39
CA THR A 258 -4.97 -0.63 11.12
C THR A 258 -3.99 0.51 10.88
N ALA A 259 -3.37 0.52 9.71
CA ALA A 259 -2.63 1.66 9.16
C ALA A 259 -3.50 2.35 8.12
N LYS A 260 -3.77 3.64 8.29
CA LYS A 260 -4.61 4.44 7.37
C LYS A 260 -3.83 5.67 6.88
N VAL A 261 -3.89 5.98 5.59
CA VAL A 261 -3.32 7.23 5.08
C VAL A 261 -4.25 8.39 5.47
N GLU A 262 -3.71 9.39 6.17
CA GLU A 262 -4.47 10.49 6.76
C GLU A 262 -5.33 11.21 5.70
N GLY A 263 -6.63 11.41 5.98
CA GLY A 263 -7.53 12.13 5.07
C GLY A 263 -8.01 11.34 3.84
N THR A 264 -7.71 10.05 3.74
CA THR A 264 -8.17 9.17 2.65
C THR A 264 -8.96 7.98 3.19
N ASP A 265 -9.41 7.03 2.36
CA ASP A 265 -9.93 5.72 2.78
C ASP A 265 -8.94 4.56 2.56
N LEU A 266 -7.69 4.87 2.17
CA LEU A 266 -6.65 3.88 1.99
C LEU A 266 -6.21 3.34 3.35
N ALA A 267 -6.41 2.04 3.56
CA ALA A 267 -6.02 1.36 4.79
C ALA A 267 -5.49 -0.05 4.52
N ALA A 268 -4.60 -0.50 5.40
CA ALA A 268 -4.12 -1.87 5.48
C ALA A 268 -4.22 -2.36 6.93
N THR A 269 -4.42 -3.67 7.11
CA THR A 269 -4.66 -4.25 8.44
C THR A 269 -3.76 -5.44 8.73
N CYS A 270 -3.45 -5.63 10.01
CA CYS A 270 -2.69 -6.75 10.53
C CYS A 270 -3.42 -7.37 11.74
N LYS A 271 -3.60 -8.69 11.73
CA LYS A 271 -4.22 -9.43 12.84
C LYS A 271 -3.17 -9.75 13.91
N VAL A 272 -3.40 -9.33 15.13
CA VAL A 272 -2.52 -9.61 16.27
C VAL A 272 -3.19 -10.65 17.15
N ASN A 273 -2.48 -11.74 17.41
CA ASN A 273 -2.88 -12.80 18.33
C ASN A 273 -1.91 -12.79 19.51
N VAL A 274 -2.41 -12.43 20.69
CA VAL A 274 -1.63 -12.38 21.92
C VAL A 274 -1.87 -13.66 22.70
N THR A 275 -0.80 -14.36 23.02
CA THR A 275 -0.81 -15.53 23.89
C THR A 275 -0.26 -15.17 25.26
N LYS A 276 -0.75 -15.83 26.31
CA LYS A 276 -0.20 -15.63 27.64
C LYS A 276 1.27 -15.97 27.65
N LYS A 277 2.06 -15.12 28.31
CA LYS A 277 3.38 -15.54 28.78
C LYS A 277 3.15 -16.67 29.78
N VAL A 278 3.56 -17.89 29.42
CA VAL A 278 3.60 -18.98 30.39
C VAL A 278 4.65 -18.58 31.42
N GLU A 279 4.23 -18.33 32.66
CA GLU A 279 5.18 -18.31 33.77
C GLU A 279 5.72 -19.74 33.89
N GLU A 280 6.95 -19.95 33.41
CA GLU A 280 7.67 -21.19 33.64
C GLU A 280 7.82 -21.40 35.16
N ASN A 281 7.55 -22.64 35.58
CA ASN A 281 7.80 -23.24 36.89
C ASN A 281 6.65 -23.20 37.91
N LYS A 282 5.58 -23.96 37.60
CA LYS A 282 4.79 -24.70 38.62
C LYS A 282 5.38 -26.09 38.90
N THR A 283 6.70 -26.22 38.96
CA THR A 283 7.30 -27.39 39.61
C THR A 283 7.19 -27.17 41.12
N ASN A 284 6.50 -28.09 41.79
CA ASN A 284 6.50 -28.14 43.25
C ASN A 284 7.71 -28.96 43.69
N ALA A 285 8.19 -28.70 44.89
CA ALA A 285 9.28 -29.42 45.50
C ALA A 285 9.02 -29.62 46.99
N ILE A 286 9.52 -30.73 47.51
CA ILE A 286 9.67 -30.92 48.95
C ILE A 286 11.06 -30.44 49.33
N LEU A 287 11.14 -29.33 50.07
CA LEU A 287 12.35 -28.86 50.72
C LEU A 287 12.45 -29.50 52.11
N SER A 288 13.41 -30.40 52.29
CA SER A 288 13.68 -31.08 53.56
C SER A 288 14.92 -30.47 54.23
N ILE A 289 14.74 -29.88 55.41
CA ILE A 289 15.79 -29.19 56.18
C ILE A 289 16.14 -30.02 57.42
N SER A 290 17.38 -30.49 57.50
CA SER A 290 17.93 -31.17 58.67
C SER A 290 18.61 -30.16 59.58
N LEU A 291 18.23 -30.12 60.85
CA LEU A 291 18.78 -29.22 61.86
C LEU A 291 19.92 -29.88 62.65
N VAL A 292 20.79 -29.06 63.24
CA VAL A 292 21.95 -29.52 64.04
C VAL A 292 21.57 -30.35 65.27
N ASN A 293 20.31 -30.29 65.72
CA ASN A 293 19.81 -31.12 66.82
C ASN A 293 19.23 -32.48 66.35
N GLY A 294 19.37 -32.81 65.06
CA GLY A 294 18.84 -34.03 64.45
C GLY A 294 17.37 -33.96 64.03
N ALA A 295 16.64 -32.87 64.30
CA ALA A 295 15.27 -32.71 63.84
C ALA A 295 15.23 -32.38 62.33
N THR A 296 14.24 -32.93 61.62
CA THR A 296 14.00 -32.63 60.20
C THR A 296 12.68 -31.87 60.03
N LYS A 297 12.64 -30.87 59.15
CA LYS A 297 11.44 -30.14 58.75
C LYS A 297 11.24 -30.21 57.24
N GLU A 298 10.03 -30.52 56.81
CA GLU A 298 9.69 -30.60 55.38
C GLU A 298 8.68 -29.54 54.99
N TYR A 299 8.88 -28.96 53.80
CA TYR A 299 8.03 -27.93 53.21
C TYR A 299 7.67 -28.30 51.79
N ASP A 300 6.36 -28.43 51.51
CA ASP A 300 5.79 -28.51 50.17
C ASP A 300 5.64 -27.08 49.63
N VAL A 301 6.51 -26.70 48.69
CA VAL A 301 6.64 -25.35 48.14
C VAL A 301 6.88 -25.38 46.63
N ASN A 302 6.76 -24.25 45.95
CA ASN A 302 7.15 -24.15 44.53
C ASN A 302 8.66 -23.86 44.40
N MET A 303 9.21 -24.06 43.20
CA MET A 303 10.65 -23.81 42.96
C MET A 303 11.07 -22.35 43.17
N GLN A 304 10.18 -21.37 42.96
CA GLN A 304 10.50 -19.97 43.28
C GLN A 304 10.78 -19.74 44.78
N GLU A 305 10.09 -20.46 45.66
CA GLU A 305 10.33 -20.40 47.10
C GLU A 305 11.60 -21.17 47.50
N VAL A 306 11.90 -22.28 46.81
CA VAL A 306 13.18 -23.01 47.00
C VAL A 306 14.37 -22.12 46.64
N GLU A 307 14.31 -21.43 45.49
CA GLU A 307 15.37 -20.52 45.06
C GLU A 307 15.59 -19.37 46.06
N LYS A 308 14.50 -18.80 46.61
CA LYS A 308 14.60 -17.79 47.67
C LYS A 308 15.28 -18.32 48.92
N PHE A 309 14.95 -19.56 49.34
CA PHE A 309 15.59 -20.19 50.49
C PHE A 309 17.08 -20.43 50.26
N ILE A 310 17.46 -20.99 49.10
CA ILE A 310 18.87 -21.26 48.75
C ILE A 310 19.66 -19.96 48.73
N ASN A 311 19.15 -18.93 48.03
CA ASN A 311 19.80 -17.61 47.97
C ASN A 311 19.98 -17.00 49.36
N TRP A 312 18.95 -17.05 50.22
CA TRP A 312 19.06 -16.59 51.60
C TRP A 312 20.13 -17.35 52.38
N PHE A 313 20.17 -18.67 52.24
CA PHE A 313 21.15 -19.52 52.94
C PHE A 313 22.57 -19.20 52.51
N GLU A 314 22.81 -19.04 51.21
CA GLU A 314 24.12 -18.69 50.65
C GLU A 314 24.56 -17.27 51.03
N GLU A 315 23.66 -16.28 50.96
CA GLU A 315 23.96 -14.91 51.40
C GLU A 315 24.37 -14.88 52.86
N ARG A 316 23.65 -15.63 53.71
CA ARG A 316 23.95 -15.70 55.14
C ARG A 316 25.23 -16.47 55.45
N SER A 317 25.53 -17.53 54.71
CA SER A 317 26.81 -18.22 54.75
C SER A 317 27.99 -17.30 54.36
N ASN A 318 27.74 -16.33 53.48
CA ASN A 318 28.71 -15.30 53.10
C ASN A 318 28.75 -14.09 54.05
N GLY A 319 28.13 -14.19 55.24
CA GLY A 319 28.13 -13.15 56.26
C GLY A 319 27.21 -11.97 55.97
N LYS A 320 26.32 -12.06 54.98
CA LYS A 320 25.34 -11.04 54.59
C LYS A 320 23.92 -11.49 54.96
N GLY A 321 22.91 -10.66 54.73
CA GLY A 321 21.51 -11.07 54.86
C GLY A 321 21.02 -11.37 56.30
N SER A 322 19.75 -11.74 56.38
CA SER A 322 19.05 -12.07 57.63
C SER A 322 19.53 -13.39 58.22
N SER A 323 19.60 -13.52 59.55
CA SER A 323 19.83 -14.80 60.22
C SER A 323 18.60 -15.72 60.24
N LEU A 324 17.44 -15.21 59.79
CA LEU A 324 16.15 -15.90 59.79
C LEU A 324 15.56 -15.96 58.38
N TYR A 325 15.09 -17.14 58.00
CA TYR A 325 14.15 -17.36 56.89
C TYR A 325 12.77 -17.69 57.44
N SER A 326 11.70 -17.38 56.71
CA SER A 326 10.35 -17.74 57.16
C SER A 326 9.57 -18.49 56.09
N PHE A 327 8.95 -19.60 56.47
CA PHE A 327 8.00 -20.33 55.64
C PHE A 327 6.57 -20.07 56.11
N ASN A 328 5.65 -19.91 55.16
CA ASN A 328 4.22 -19.87 55.46
C ASN A 328 3.67 -21.31 55.46
N LYS A 329 3.08 -21.74 56.58
CA LYS A 329 2.40 -23.02 56.75
C LYS A 329 0.88 -22.86 56.75
N LYS A 330 0.19 -23.86 56.20
CA LYS A 330 -1.26 -24.02 56.33
C LYS A 330 -1.55 -25.10 57.38
N ILE A 331 -1.98 -24.69 58.57
CA ILE A 331 -2.35 -25.59 59.66
C ILE A 331 -3.77 -25.22 60.12
N ASN A 332 -4.75 -26.10 59.91
CA ASN A 332 -6.11 -25.90 60.40
C ASN A 332 -6.13 -25.96 61.94
N PRO A 333 -6.78 -25.05 62.70
CA PRO A 333 -7.74 -24.00 62.29
C PRO A 333 -7.14 -22.61 62.03
N TYR A 334 -5.82 -22.47 61.97
CA TYR A 334 -5.15 -21.17 61.87
C TYR A 334 -5.20 -20.60 60.45
N LYS A 335 -5.53 -19.31 60.33
CA LYS A 335 -5.60 -18.59 59.04
C LYS A 335 -4.23 -18.42 58.38
N THR A 336 -3.20 -18.13 59.17
CA THR A 336 -1.80 -18.06 58.73
C THR A 336 -0.90 -18.55 59.85
N VAL A 337 0.06 -19.41 59.51
CA VAL A 337 1.15 -19.80 60.41
C VAL A 337 2.45 -19.46 59.69
N LYS A 338 3.31 -18.67 60.33
CA LYS A 338 4.64 -18.37 59.81
C LYS A 338 5.67 -19.00 60.72
N GLU A 339 6.49 -19.88 60.17
CA GLU A 339 7.57 -20.54 60.90
C GLU A 339 8.90 -19.96 60.48
N TYR A 340 9.76 -19.66 61.45
CA TYR A 340 11.09 -19.13 61.20
C TYR A 340 12.16 -20.20 61.39
N ILE A 341 13.15 -20.21 60.49
CA ILE A 341 14.33 -21.06 60.55
C ILE A 341 15.56 -20.19 60.74
N VAL A 342 16.36 -20.54 61.74
CA VAL A 342 17.64 -19.88 62.05
C VAL A 342 18.72 -20.53 61.20
N HIS A 343 19.44 -19.73 60.42
CA HIS A 343 20.51 -20.19 59.52
C HIS A 343 21.51 -21.11 60.24
N ASP A 344 22.06 -20.66 61.36
CA ASP A 344 23.13 -21.35 62.10
C ASP A 344 22.64 -22.64 62.80
N LYS A 345 21.37 -23.01 62.62
CA LYS A 345 20.79 -24.27 63.13
C LYS A 345 20.54 -25.29 62.03
N ILE A 346 20.80 -24.96 60.76
CA ILE A 346 20.68 -25.87 59.64
C ILE A 346 21.99 -26.67 59.52
N ALA A 347 21.89 -27.99 59.48
CA ALA A 347 23.00 -28.90 59.22
C ALA A 347 23.12 -29.24 57.73
N SER A 348 21.99 -29.50 57.08
CA SER A 348 21.90 -29.77 55.64
C SER A 348 20.46 -29.56 55.14
N PHE A 349 20.27 -29.50 53.83
CA PHE A 349 18.95 -29.52 53.21
C PHE A 349 18.98 -30.31 51.89
N GLU A 350 17.82 -30.80 51.48
CA GLU A 350 17.57 -31.56 50.26
C GLU A 350 16.34 -31.00 49.54
N VAL A 351 16.39 -30.94 48.21
CA VAL A 351 15.28 -30.50 47.35
C VAL A 351 14.83 -31.69 46.50
N ARG A 352 13.55 -32.06 46.58
CA ARG A 352 12.94 -33.11 45.74
C ARG A 352 11.83 -32.52 44.89
N GLU A 353 12.09 -32.36 43.60
CA GLU A 353 11.12 -31.84 42.63
C GLU A 353 10.07 -32.91 42.26
N TYR A 354 8.83 -32.47 42.05
CA TYR A 354 7.76 -33.31 41.51
C TYR A 354 6.78 -32.49 40.67
N GLU A 355 6.18 -33.17 39.69
CA GLU A 355 5.09 -32.61 38.91
C GLU A 355 3.80 -32.69 39.74
N GLY A 356 3.18 -31.54 40.02
CA GLY A 356 1.87 -31.52 40.66
C GLY A 356 0.83 -32.16 39.74
N THR A 357 0.17 -33.23 40.18
CA THR A 357 -1.03 -33.72 39.48
C THR A 357 -2.10 -32.64 39.57
N ASN A 358 -2.51 -32.08 38.43
CA ASN A 358 -3.70 -31.24 38.34
C ASN A 358 -4.89 -32.01 38.93
N LYS A 359 -5.33 -31.64 40.13
CA LYS A 359 -6.59 -32.10 40.72
C LYS A 359 -7.65 -31.05 40.55
#